data_AF-A0A3D0T6I9-F1
#
_entry.id   AF-A0A3D0T6I9-F1
#
_cell.length_a   1.000
_cell.length_b   1.000
_cell.length_c   1.000
_cell.angle_alpha   90.00
_cell.angle_beta   90.00
_cell.angle_gamma   90.00
#
_symmetry.space_group_name_H-M   'P 1'
#
loop_
_entity.id
_entity.type
_entity.pdbx_description
1 polymer ?
#
loop_
_entity_poly.entity_id
_entity_poly.type
_entity_poly.pdbx_seq_one_letter_code
_entity_poly.pdbx_strand_id
1 'polypeptide(L)' 'MRIIKKIALAVFKDRKMLQVRTSKQPEVFYTLGGKIEKGETDLECLRREV' A
#
# COMPACT_ATOMS: atom_id res chain seq x y z
N MET A 1 4.02 22.58 -6.45
CA MET A 1 3.20 21.43 -6.00
C MET A 1 4.06 20.18 -6.06
N ARG A 2 4.27 19.46 -4.95
CA ARG A 2 5.12 18.25 -4.92
C ARG A 2 4.25 17.03 -5.23
N ILE A 3 4.54 16.32 -6.32
CA ILE A 3 3.85 15.06 -6.66
C ILE A 3 4.45 13.94 -5.81
N ILE A 4 3.59 13.17 -5.15
CA ILE A 4 3.97 11.95 -4.43
C ILE A 4 3.33 10.78 -5.16
N LYS A 5 4.16 9.86 -5.67
CA LYS A 5 3.67 8.63 -6.27
C LYS A 5 3.50 7.56 -5.18
N LYS A 6 2.32 6.95 -5.14
CA LYS A 6 1.99 5.84 -4.26
C LYS A 6 1.33 4.74 -5.06
N ILE A 7 1.48 3.51 -4.61
CA ILE A 7 0.81 2.33 -5.17
C ILE A 7 0.19 1.51 -4.05
N ALA A 8 -0.91 0.83 -4.35
CA ALA A 8 -1.61 -0.04 -3.43
C ALA A 8 -2.03 -1.36 -4.13
N LEU A 9 -2.10 -2.45 -3.35
CA LEU A 9 -2.45 -3.79 -3.82
C LEU A 9 -3.73 -4.30 -3.16
N ALA A 10 -4.79 -4.47 -3.94
CA ALA A 10 -6.03 -5.06 -3.45
C ALA A 10 -5.94 -6.60 -3.50
N VAL A 11 -5.86 -7.23 -2.33
CA VAL A 11 -5.81 -8.70 -2.20
C VAL A 11 -7.19 -9.23 -1.79
N PHE A 12 -7.73 -10.13 -2.61
CA PHE A 12 -9.01 -10.79 -2.35
C PHE A 12 -8.80 -12.29 -2.15
N LYS A 13 -9.36 -12.84 -1.09
CA LYS A 13 -9.40 -14.29 -0.82
C LYS A 13 -10.69 -14.63 -0.10
N ASP A 14 -11.37 -15.70 -0.50
CA ASP A 14 -12.61 -16.17 0.11
C ASP A 14 -13.70 -15.09 0.23
N ARG A 15 -13.81 -14.23 -0.81
CA ARG A 15 -14.70 -13.04 -0.86
C ARG A 15 -14.42 -12.00 0.24
N LYS A 16 -13.24 -12.02 0.84
CA LYS A 16 -12.75 -11.03 1.81
C LYS A 16 -11.59 -10.24 1.21
N MET A 17 -11.48 -8.98 1.59
CA MET A 17 -10.36 -8.11 1.22
C MET A 17 -9.40 -7.97 2.40
N LEU A 18 -8.10 -8.10 2.15
CA LEU A 18 -7.08 -7.76 3.14
C LEU A 18 -6.96 -6.23 3.25
N GLN A 19 -7.13 -5.71 4.46
CA GLN A 19 -6.85 -4.32 4.79
C GLN A 19 -5.89 -4.23 5.98
N VAL A 20 -5.07 -3.19 6.02
CA VAL A 20 -4.07 -2.94 7.05
C VAL A 20 -4.37 -1.63 7.78
N ARG A 21 -3.83 -1.47 8.99
CA ARG A 21 -3.90 -0.21 9.73
C ARG A 21 -2.56 0.09 10.39
N THR A 22 -2.33 1.36 10.67
CA THR A 22 -1.15 1.78 11.44
C THR A 22 -1.53 1.94 12.92
N SER A 23 -0.56 1.77 13.82
CA SER A 23 -0.78 2.01 15.25
C SER A 23 -1.17 3.47 15.57
N LYS A 24 -0.80 4.42 14.70
CA LYS A 24 -1.11 5.84 14.85
C LYS A 24 -2.56 6.20 14.49
N GLN A 25 -3.21 5.39 13.64
CA GLN A 25 -4.58 5.61 13.17
C GLN A 25 -5.35 4.28 13.27
N PRO A 26 -5.74 3.86 14.48
CA PRO A 26 -6.29 2.53 14.72
C PRO A 26 -7.68 2.30 14.10
N GLU A 27 -8.41 3.39 13.83
CA GLU A 27 -9.77 3.38 13.26
C GLU A 27 -9.80 3.47 11.73
N VAL A 28 -8.64 3.63 11.08
CA VAL A 28 -8.56 3.79 9.62
C VAL A 28 -7.89 2.58 9.01
N PHE A 29 -8.58 1.96 8.06
CA PHE A 29 -8.09 0.84 7.29
C PHE A 29 -7.70 1.27 5.87
N TYR A 30 -6.61 0.70 5.39
CA TYR A 30 -6.03 1.00 4.08
C TYR A 30 -5.79 -0.28 3.30
N THR A 31 -5.76 -0.14 1.98
CA THR A 31 -5.13 -1.13 1.12
C THR A 31 -3.61 -1.10 1.36
N LEU A 32 -3.00 -2.28 1.44
CA LEU A 32 -1.54 -2.44 1.57
C LEU A 32 -0.81 -1.81 0.38
N GLY A 33 0.39 -1.27 0.63
CA GLY A 33 1.19 -0.56 -0.36
C GLY A 33 1.97 0.58 0.28
N GLY A 34 2.50 1.48 -0.56
CA GLY A 34 3.42 2.48 -0.07
C GLY A 34 3.75 3.57 -1.06
N LYS A 35 4.74 4.38 -0.68
CA LYS A 35 5.31 5.42 -1.53
C LYS A 35 6.38 4.79 -2.42
N ILE A 36 6.30 5.10 -3.71
CA ILE A 36 7.32 4.69 -4.68
C ILE A 36 8.56 5.56 -4.44
N GLU A 37 9.69 4.92 -4.19
CA GLU A 37 10.99 5.59 -4.03
C GLU A 37 11.66 5.82 -5.39
N LYS A 38 12.67 6.70 -5.40
CA LYS A 38 13.32 7.11 -6.65
C LYS A 38 13.98 5.89 -7.33
N GLY A 39 13.55 5.61 -8.55
CA GLY A 39 14.09 4.52 -9.37
C GLY A 39 13.34 3.19 -9.21
N GLU A 40 12.40 3.09 -8.27
CA GLU A 40 11.56 1.90 -8.16
C GLU A 40 10.51 1.85 -9.27
N THR A 41 10.32 0.66 -9.81
CA THR A 41 9.09 0.29 -10.51
C THR A 41 7.97 0.04 -9.50
N ASP A 42 6.73 0.11 -9.98
CA ASP A 42 5.52 -0.23 -9.23
C ASP A 42 5.62 -1.59 -8.52
N LEU A 43 6.16 -2.61 -9.22
CA LEU A 43 6.30 -3.97 -8.71
C LEU A 43 7.39 -4.08 -7.63
N GLU A 44 8.51 -3.36 -7.77
CA GLU A 44 9.57 -3.32 -6.76
C GLU A 44 9.08 -2.66 -5.47
N CYS A 45 8.35 -1.55 -5.58
CA CYS A 45 7.73 -0.90 -4.44
C CYS A 45 6.77 -1.85 -3.71
N LEU A 46 5.89 -2.55 -4.45
CA LEU A 46 4.95 -3.50 -3.84
C LEU A 46 5.67 -4.69 -3.17
N ARG A 47 6.72 -5.26 -3.78
CA ARG A 47 7.51 -6.35 -3.18
C ARG A 47 8.22 -5.95 -1.89
N ARG A 48 8.55 -4.68 -1.71
CA ARG A 48 9.20 -4.16 -0.49
C ARG A 48 8.20 -3.90 0.64
N GLU A 49 6.98 -3.49 0.29
CA GLU A 49 5.95 -3.06 1.25
C GLU A 49 5.02 -4.21 1.70
N VAL A 50 4.99 -5.33 0.99
CA VAL A 50 4.01 -6.43 1.16
C VAL A 50 4.72 -7.78 1.28
#